data_AF-A0A960F7G2-F1
#
_entry.id   AF-A0A960F7G2-F1
#
_cell.length_a   1.000
_cell.length_b   1.000
_cell.length_c   1.000
_cell.angle_alpha   90.00
_cell.angle_beta   90.00
_cell.angle_gamma   90.00
#
_symmetry.space_group_name_H-M   'P 1'
#
loop_
_entity.id
_entity.type
_entity.pdbx_description
1 polymer ?
#
loop_
_entity_poly.entity_id
_entity_poly.type
_entity_poly.pdbx_seq_one_letter_code
_entity_poly.pdbx_strand_id
1 'polypeptide(L)'
;MPDPTRTSTFCRICEPLCPLVAETDGAGRVLALLPDREHPVSQGFACHKGTSFHQVHHDPNRVNHPLRRTNPKTDRYGSFERTTWNDAFADIGERLGELRERYGPESVGCYWGNPLAYTSTGIATV
;
A
#
# COMPACT_ATOMS: atom_id res chain seq x y z
N MET A 1 11.84 8.75 -27.50
CA MET A 1 11.88 8.11 -26.17
C MET A 1 11.80 6.60 -26.40
N PRO A 2 12.50 5.77 -25.62
CA PRO A 2 12.38 4.32 -25.75
C PRO A 2 10.94 3.87 -25.47
N ASP A 3 10.52 2.78 -26.10
CA ASP A 3 9.19 2.21 -25.89
C ASP A 3 9.03 1.75 -24.43
N PRO A 4 7.83 1.91 -23.85
CA PRO A 4 7.59 1.50 -22.47
C PRO A 4 7.66 -0.03 -22.33
N THR A 5 8.20 -0.48 -21.21
CA THR A 5 8.14 -1.90 -20.83
C THR A 5 6.74 -2.23 -20.32
N ARG A 6 6.14 -3.28 -20.88
CA ARG A 6 4.82 -3.79 -20.50
C ARG A 6 4.95 -4.98 -19.56
N THR A 7 4.27 -4.92 -18.43
CA THR A 7 4.29 -5.99 -17.43
C THR A 7 2.87 -6.32 -16.99
N SER A 8 2.51 -7.60 -17.02
CA SER A 8 1.23 -8.07 -16.49
C SER A 8 1.16 -7.82 -14.97
N THR A 9 0.03 -7.30 -14.52
CA THR A 9 -0.24 -7.01 -13.12
C THR A 9 -1.75 -7.08 -12.85
N PHE A 10 -2.18 -6.69 -11.66
CA PHE A 10 -3.59 -6.65 -11.31
C PHE A 10 -3.91 -5.50 -10.35
N CYS A 11 -5.16 -5.05 -10.41
CA CYS A 11 -5.72 -4.05 -9.52
C CYS A 11 -5.88 -4.63 -8.10
N ARG A 12 -5.45 -3.90 -7.07
CA ARG A 12 -5.54 -4.36 -5.67
C ARG A 12 -6.67 -3.71 -4.89
N ILE A 13 -7.52 -2.90 -5.52
CA ILE A 13 -8.47 -2.00 -4.82
C ILE A 13 -9.72 -2.73 -4.28
N CYS A 14 -10.11 -3.85 -4.86
CA CYS A 14 -11.31 -4.59 -4.46
C CYS A 14 -11.22 -6.07 -4.87
N GLU A 15 -12.23 -6.86 -4.50
CA GLU A 15 -12.26 -8.31 -4.66
C GLU A 15 -12.05 -8.88 -6.08
N PRO A 16 -12.40 -8.20 -7.20
CA PRO A 16 -12.29 -8.80 -8.52
C PRO A 16 -10.85 -8.90 -9.03
N LEU A 17 -9.91 -8.23 -8.35
CA LEU A 17 -8.48 -8.23 -8.70
C LEU A 17 -8.23 -8.03 -10.20
N CYS A 18 -8.89 -7.03 -10.80
CA CYS A 18 -8.97 -6.90 -12.25
C CYS A 18 -7.57 -6.94 -12.90
N PRO A 19 -7.38 -7.74 -13.96
CA PRO A 19 -6.10 -7.87 -14.65
C PRO A 19 -5.77 -6.58 -15.41
N LEU A 20 -4.51 -6.14 -15.28
CA LEU A 20 -4.02 -4.91 -15.85
C LEU A 20 -2.65 -5.15 -16.51
N VAL A 21 -2.28 -4.27 -17.42
CA VAL A 21 -0.92 -4.15 -17.95
C VAL A 21 -0.34 -2.83 -17.45
N ALA A 22 0.79 -2.91 -16.74
CA ALA A 22 1.56 -1.74 -16.35
C ALA A 22 2.55 -1.39 -17.46
N GLU A 23 2.51 -0.14 -17.91
CA GLU A 23 3.54 0.44 -18.75
C GLU A 23 4.53 1.21 -17.88
N THR A 24 5.82 0.92 -18.01
CA THR A 24 6.90 1.55 -17.24
C THR A 24 7.96 2.15 -18.16
N ASP A 25 8.56 3.27 -17.75
CA ASP A 25 9.74 3.80 -18.44
C ASP A 25 11.02 3.04 -18.08
N GLY A 26 12.14 3.41 -18.72
CA GLY A 26 13.44 2.79 -18.46
C GLY A 26 13.99 2.99 -17.03
N ALA A 27 13.38 3.86 -16.23
CA ALA A 27 13.71 4.05 -14.80
C ALA A 27 12.73 3.31 -13.87
N GLY A 28 11.78 2.55 -14.42
CA GLY A 28 10.78 1.80 -13.66
C GLY A 28 9.60 2.64 -13.18
N ARG A 29 9.46 3.90 -13.65
CA ARG A 29 8.31 4.74 -13.31
C ARG A 29 7.09 4.27 -14.08
N VAL A 30 5.97 4.04 -13.37
CA VAL A 30 4.70 3.65 -13.99
C VAL A 30 4.12 4.81 -14.79
N LEU A 31 3.95 4.63 -16.10
CA LEU A 31 3.38 5.61 -17.01
C LEU A 31 1.86 5.47 -17.12
N ALA A 32 1.37 4.23 -17.20
CA ALA A 32 -0.05 3.93 -17.34
C ALA A 32 -0.39 2.54 -16.76
N LEU A 33 -1.67 2.37 -16.44
CA LEU A 33 -2.30 1.07 -16.17
C LEU A 33 -3.43 0.87 -17.17
N LEU A 34 -3.29 -0.17 -17.99
CA LEU A 34 -4.24 -0.50 -19.07
C LEU A 34 -5.02 -1.77 -18.71
N PRO A 35 -6.29 -1.90 -19.12
CA PRO A 35 -7.00 -3.17 -18.98
C PRO A 35 -6.33 -4.26 -19.83
N ASP A 36 -6.17 -5.44 -19.25
CA ASP A 36 -5.66 -6.60 -19.99
C ASP A 36 -6.75 -7.19 -20.89
N ARG A 37 -6.59 -7.02 -22.21
CA ARG A 37 -7.53 -7.51 -23.24
C ARG A 37 -7.36 -8.99 -23.54
N GLU A 38 -6.22 -9.57 -23.21
CA GLU A 38 -5.94 -10.99 -23.44
C GLU A 38 -6.43 -11.87 -22.29
N HIS A 39 -6.77 -11.27 -21.15
CA HIS A 39 -7.26 -12.01 -20.00
C HIS A 39 -8.61 -12.71 -20.29
N PRO A 40 -8.72 -14.03 -20.04
CA PRO A 40 -9.81 -14.86 -20.55
C PRO A 40 -11.20 -14.53 -19.96
N VAL A 41 -11.25 -13.95 -18.76
CA VAL A 41 -12.51 -13.67 -18.06
C VAL A 41 -12.99 -12.24 -18.29
N SER A 42 -12.14 -11.26 -18.02
CA SER A 42 -12.48 -9.84 -18.10
C SER A 42 -12.42 -9.28 -19.52
N GLN A 43 -11.66 -9.87 -20.43
CA GLN A 43 -11.56 -9.48 -21.84
C GLN A 43 -11.35 -7.97 -22.05
N GLY A 44 -10.53 -7.35 -21.20
CA GLY A 44 -10.27 -5.91 -21.24
C GLY A 44 -11.19 -5.03 -20.40
N PHE A 45 -12.05 -5.62 -19.57
CA PHE A 45 -12.80 -4.85 -18.58
C PHE A 45 -11.95 -4.52 -17.35
N ALA A 46 -11.82 -3.22 -17.06
CA ALA A 46 -11.38 -2.70 -15.77
C ALA A 46 -12.04 -1.34 -15.51
N CYS A 47 -12.36 -1.03 -14.26
CA CYS A 47 -12.97 0.26 -13.90
C CYS A 47 -11.93 1.39 -13.82
N HIS A 48 -12.42 2.64 -13.88
CA HIS A 48 -11.58 3.85 -13.82
C HIS A 48 -10.71 3.94 -12.56
N LYS A 49 -11.14 3.35 -11.43
CA LYS A 49 -10.34 3.30 -10.19
C LYS A 49 -9.02 2.55 -10.41
N GLY A 50 -9.08 1.42 -11.10
CA GLY A 50 -7.91 0.57 -11.35
C GLY A 50 -6.93 1.21 -12.33
N THR A 51 -7.43 1.70 -13.47
CA THR A 51 -6.59 2.31 -14.51
C THR A 51 -5.95 3.64 -14.06
N SER A 52 -6.61 4.35 -13.14
CA SER A 52 -6.08 5.61 -12.59
C SER A 52 -5.17 5.43 -11.37
N PHE A 53 -5.01 4.21 -10.84
CA PHE A 53 -4.32 4.00 -9.56
C PHE A 53 -2.82 4.37 -9.59
N HIS A 54 -2.20 4.40 -10.78
CA HIS A 54 -0.84 4.92 -10.96
C HIS A 54 -0.69 6.38 -10.50
N GLN A 55 -1.77 7.18 -10.49
CA GLN A 55 -1.74 8.55 -9.98
C GLN A 55 -1.43 8.61 -8.49
N VAL A 56 -1.92 7.63 -7.70
CA VAL A 56 -1.59 7.52 -6.27
C VAL A 56 -0.10 7.26 -6.07
N HIS A 57 0.53 6.48 -6.96
CA HIS A 57 1.98 6.24 -6.91
C HIS A 57 2.79 7.53 -7.13
N HIS A 58 2.26 8.47 -7.91
CA HIS A 58 2.90 9.76 -8.22
C HIS A 58 2.44 10.90 -7.32
N ASP A 59 1.51 10.66 -6.39
CA ASP A 59 0.98 11.71 -5.52
C ASP A 59 2.11 12.27 -4.64
N PRO A 60 2.37 13.60 -4.65
CA PRO A 60 3.40 14.20 -3.82
C PRO A 60 3.14 14.05 -2.31
N ASN A 61 1.89 13.77 -1.91
CA ASN A 61 1.49 13.54 -0.53
C ASN A 61 1.55 12.05 -0.13
N ARG A 62 1.93 11.14 -1.03
CA ARG A 62 2.04 9.72 -0.71
C ARG A 62 3.05 9.50 0.42
N VAL A 63 2.65 8.74 1.44
CA VAL A 63 3.52 8.36 2.56
C VAL A 63 4.54 7.32 2.08
N ASN A 64 5.72 7.79 1.69
CA ASN A 64 6.80 6.96 1.13
C ASN A 64 7.87 6.56 2.16
N HIS A 65 7.81 7.10 3.38
CA HIS A 65 8.80 6.89 4.43
C HIS A 65 8.12 6.72 5.79
N PRO A 66 8.75 6.01 6.75
CA PRO A 66 8.30 5.98 8.12
C PRO A 66 8.26 7.39 8.72
N LEU A 67 7.18 7.68 9.45
CA LEU A 67 6.94 8.95 10.12
C LEU A 67 6.64 8.70 11.60
N ARG A 68 7.28 9.45 12.49
CA ARG A 68 7.05 9.42 13.94
C ARG A 68 6.27 10.65 14.36
N ARG A 69 5.21 10.47 15.14
CA ARG A 69 4.38 11.58 15.64
C ARG A 69 5.10 12.27 16.80
N THR A 70 5.17 13.60 16.77
CA THR A 70 5.96 14.42 17.72
C THR A 70 5.10 15.23 18.69
N ASN A 71 3.78 15.21 18.55
CA ASN A 71 2.83 15.90 19.44
C ASN A 71 1.86 14.93 20.16
N PRO A 72 1.09 15.38 21.17
CA PRO A 72 0.11 14.56 21.91
C PRO A 72 -1.04 14.05 21.05
N LYS A 73 -1.50 12.80 21.26
CA LYS A 73 -2.58 12.16 20.46
C LYS A 73 -3.93 12.88 20.56
N THR A 74 -4.10 13.70 21.60
CA THR A 74 -5.26 14.56 21.83
C THR A 74 -5.35 15.75 20.88
N ASP A 75 -4.25 16.15 20.24
CA ASP A 75 -4.25 17.26 19.30
C ASP A 75 -5.00 16.89 18.02
N ARG A 76 -5.80 17.83 17.50
CA ARG A 76 -6.60 17.66 16.27
C ARG A 76 -5.75 17.25 15.06
N TYR A 77 -4.55 17.82 14.93
CA TYR A 77 -3.64 17.54 13.82
C TYR A 77 -2.37 16.89 14.36
N GLY A 78 -1.88 15.86 13.68
CA GLY A 78 -0.59 15.25 14.00
C GLY A 78 0.57 16.04 13.40
N SER A 79 1.61 16.27 14.20
CA SER A 79 2.92 16.71 13.73
C SER A 79 3.82 15.48 13.62
N PHE A 80 4.58 15.38 12.53
CA PHE A 80 5.39 14.20 12.24
C PHE A 80 6.79 14.58 11.81
N GLU A 81 7.76 13.77 12.24
CA GLU A 81 9.13 13.79 11.76
C GLU A 81 9.45 12.50 10.99
N ARG A 82 10.36 12.58 10.02
CA ARG A 82 10.82 11.39 9.31
C ARG A 82 11.70 10.54 10.22
N THR A 83 11.54 9.22 10.16
CA THR A 83 12.39 8.25 10.86
C THR A 83 12.84 7.14 9.92
N THR A 84 13.69 6.23 10.41
CA THR A 84 14.13 5.04 9.68
C THR A 84 13.18 3.86 9.91
N TRP A 85 13.24 2.86 9.04
CA TRP A 85 12.48 1.61 9.25
C TRP A 85 12.93 0.90 10.53
N ASN A 86 14.24 0.86 10.80
CA ASN A 86 14.77 0.21 12.01
C ASN A 86 14.24 0.88 13.29
N ASP A 87 14.30 2.21 13.35
CA ASP A 87 13.82 2.95 14.53
C ASP A 87 12.30 2.84 14.70
N ALA A 88 11.55 2.88 13.59
CA ALA A 88 10.11 2.71 13.62
C ALA A 88 9.71 1.32 14.14
N PHE A 89 10.33 0.25 13.64
CA PHE A 89 10.03 -1.11 14.09
C PHE A 89 10.47 -1.35 15.53
N ALA A 90 11.60 -0.79 15.96
CA ALA A 90 12.05 -0.88 17.34
C ALA A 90 11.07 -0.21 18.32
N ASP A 91 10.67 1.04 18.06
CA ASP A 91 9.71 1.80 18.90
C ASP A 91 8.33 1.12 18.94
N ILE A 92 7.84 0.59 17.81
CA ILE A 92 6.57 -0.15 17.76
C ILE A 92 6.69 -1.46 18.56
N GLY A 93 7.77 -2.22 18.34
CA GLY A 93 7.99 -3.50 18.99
C GLY A 93 8.11 -3.40 20.51
N GLU A 94 8.85 -2.41 21.00
CA GLU A 94 8.99 -2.12 22.44
C GLU A 94 7.61 -1.88 23.08
N ARG A 95 6.83 -0.95 22.52
CA ARG A 95 5.50 -0.59 23.07
C ARG A 95 4.50 -1.75 23.02
N LEU A 96 4.50 -2.53 21.93
CA LEU A 96 3.65 -3.72 21.84
C LEU A 96 4.09 -4.79 22.86
N GLY A 97 5.39 -4.93 23.08
CA GLY A 97 5.95 -5.80 24.12
C GLY A 97 5.48 -5.41 25.52
N GLU A 98 5.59 -4.13 25.88
CA GLU A 98 5.13 -3.61 27.17
C GLU A 98 3.63 -3.85 27.41
N LEU A 99 2.80 -3.63 26.38
CA LEU A 99 1.35 -3.87 26.47
C LEU A 99 1.05 -5.35 26.70
N ARG A 100 1.73 -6.23 25.96
CA ARG A 100 1.57 -7.68 26.09
C ARG A 100 2.03 -8.17 27.47
N GLU A 101 3.14 -7.67 27.99
CA GLU A 101 3.63 -8.04 29.33
C GLU A 101 2.67 -7.60 30.43
N ARG A 102 2.08 -6.41 30.30
CA ARG A 102 1.21 -5.82 31.33
C ARG A 102 -0.22 -6.34 31.30
N TYR A 103 -0.76 -6.59 30.12
CA TYR A 103 -2.19 -6.83 29.91
C TYR A 103 -2.51 -8.15 29.19
N GLY A 104 -1.49 -8.93 28.82
CA GLY A 104 -1.66 -10.17 28.05
C GLY A 104 -1.72 -9.94 26.54
N PRO A 105 -1.60 -11.02 25.73
CA PRO A 105 -1.55 -10.93 24.27
C PRO A 105 -2.82 -10.34 23.63
N GLU A 106 -3.97 -10.45 24.28
CA GLU A 106 -5.28 -9.96 23.84
C GLU A 106 -5.41 -8.43 23.93
N SER A 107 -4.40 -7.75 24.47
CA SER A 107 -4.32 -6.29 24.54
C SER A 107 -4.03 -5.63 23.18
N VAL A 108 -3.63 -6.41 22.17
CA VAL A 108 -3.31 -5.93 20.83
C VAL A 108 -4.40 -6.34 19.85
N GLY A 109 -5.05 -5.36 19.24
CA GLY A 109 -6.03 -5.56 18.17
C GLY A 109 -5.47 -5.11 16.82
N CYS A 110 -5.74 -5.89 15.78
CA CYS A 110 -5.40 -5.56 14.40
C CYS A 110 -6.65 -5.20 13.60
N TYR A 111 -6.61 -4.10 12.87
CA TYR A 111 -7.65 -3.71 11.91
C TYR A 111 -7.06 -3.62 10.51
N TRP A 112 -7.65 -4.34 9.57
CA TRP A 112 -7.24 -4.36 8.17
C TRP A 112 -8.30 -3.69 7.31
N GLY A 113 -7.92 -2.57 6.68
CA GLY A 113 -8.76 -1.89 5.71
C GLY A 113 -8.63 -2.44 4.30
N ASN A 114 -9.49 -1.95 3.40
CA ASN A 114 -9.28 -2.05 1.96
C ASN A 114 -8.00 -1.26 1.56
N PRO A 115 -7.05 -1.75 0.73
CA PRO A 115 -7.01 -2.98 -0.09
C PRO A 115 -6.53 -4.26 0.55
N LEU A 116 -5.96 -4.19 1.76
CA LEU A 116 -5.28 -5.33 2.38
C LEU A 116 -6.24 -6.49 2.66
N ALA A 117 -7.49 -6.19 3.01
CA ALA A 117 -8.53 -7.20 3.22
C ALA A 117 -8.78 -8.12 1.99
N TYR A 118 -8.55 -7.62 0.77
CA TYR A 118 -8.78 -8.38 -0.47
C TYR A 118 -7.49 -8.90 -1.11
N THR A 119 -6.34 -8.61 -0.51
CA THR A 119 -5.03 -9.00 -1.02
C THR A 119 -4.31 -9.84 0.02
N SER A 120 -4.50 -11.16 -0.04
CA SER A 120 -3.96 -12.13 0.93
C SER A 120 -2.43 -12.08 1.07
N THR A 121 -1.70 -11.68 0.01
CA THR A 121 -0.24 -11.47 0.08
C THR A 121 0.17 -10.37 1.06
N GLY A 122 -0.71 -9.38 1.32
CA GLY A 122 -0.47 -8.34 2.32
C GLY A 122 -0.80 -8.74 3.75
N ILE A 123 -1.55 -9.84 3.96
CA ILE A 123 -1.91 -10.37 5.28
C ILE A 123 -0.99 -11.50 5.71
N ALA A 124 -0.49 -12.32 4.77
CA ALA A 124 0.34 -13.49 5.07
C ALA A 124 1.84 -13.18 5.29
N THR A 125 2.25 -11.91 5.17
CA THR A 125 3.65 -11.47 5.28
C THR A 125 3.95 -10.69 6.57
N VAL A 126 3.03 -10.74 7.54
CA VAL A 126 3.11 -10.09 8.86
C VAL A 126 2.93 -11.11 9.96
#